data_AF-A0A4W5LK37-F1
#
_entry.id   AF-A0A4W5LK37-F1
#
_cell.length_a   1.000
_cell.length_b   1.000
_cell.length_c   1.000
_cell.angle_alpha   90.00
_cell.angle_beta   90.00
_cell.angle_gamma   90.00
#
_symmetry.space_group_name_H-M   'P 1'
#
loop_
_entity.id
_entity.type
_entity.pdbx_description
1 polymer ?
#
loop_
_entity_poly.entity_id
_entity_poly.type
_entity_poly.pdbx_seq_one_letter_code
_entity_poly.pdbx_strand_id
1 'polypeptide(L)'
;MYLKLWWDLPPKSFSQELSSPDQSAELKQKTRLSTGRSLASLEGAQLSALFKLEVPGLSSASLQEVGPVSLSFELLKYTCTGLQIRFLCLSLIQPGPLHRWVLYVTHSASYTIRI
;
A
#
# COMPACT_ATOMS: atom_id res chain seq x y z
N MET A 1 1.78 -6.64 -7.66
CA MET A 1 1.17 -6.52 -6.32
C MET A 1 2.17 -5.88 -5.39
N TYR A 2 1.84 -4.74 -4.79
CA TYR A 2 2.75 -4.04 -3.87
C TYR A 2 1.99 -3.43 -2.70
N LEU A 3 2.73 -3.13 -1.65
CA LEU A 3 2.30 -2.37 -0.48
C LEU A 3 3.34 -1.30 -0.22
N LYS A 4 2.89 -0.06 -0.06
CA LYS A 4 3.74 1.06 0.26
C LYS A 4 3.10 1.86 1.38
N LEU A 5 3.83 2.02 2.47
CA LEU A 5 3.46 2.88 3.59
C LEU A 5 4.26 4.17 3.46
N TRP A 6 3.65 5.33 3.71
CA TRP A 6 4.42 6.56 3.85
C TRP A 6 3.87 7.49 4.91
N TRP A 7 4.78 8.28 5.47
CA TRP A 7 4.53 9.30 6.47
C TRP A 7 5.13 10.62 6.03
N ASP A 8 4.37 11.69 6.26
CA ASP A 8 4.79 13.06 6.01
C ASP A 8 5.24 13.69 7.34
N LEU A 9 6.39 13.25 7.82
CA LEU A 9 7.07 13.81 9.01
C LEU A 9 8.47 14.25 8.60
N PRO A 10 9.04 15.31 9.22
CA PRO A 10 10.41 15.76 8.97
C PRO A 10 11.41 15.15 9.98
N PRO A 11 11.92 13.92 9.77
CA PRO A 11 12.86 13.33 10.71
C PRO A 11 14.26 13.88 10.56
N LYS A 12 14.92 13.99 11.70
CA LYS A 12 16.34 14.30 11.83
C LYS A 12 17.21 13.04 11.75
N SER A 13 16.74 11.92 12.29
CA SER A 13 17.40 10.61 12.19
C SER A 13 16.38 9.47 12.00
N PHE A 14 16.79 8.41 11.31
CA PHE A 14 15.95 7.26 10.96
C PHE A 14 16.72 5.95 11.18
N SER A 15 16.12 5.02 11.91
CA SER A 15 16.58 3.64 12.05
C SER A 15 15.40 2.69 11.86
N GLN A 16 15.66 1.51 11.30
CA GLN A 16 14.63 0.53 10.96
C GLN A 16 15.04 -0.87 11.36
N GLU A 17 14.03 -1.67 11.69
CA GLU A 17 14.12 -3.10 11.90
C GLU A 17 12.94 -3.76 11.17
N LEU A 18 13.25 -4.65 10.23
CA LEU A 18 12.29 -5.29 9.34
C LEU A 18 12.18 -6.77 9.69
N SER A 19 10.95 -7.31 9.69
CA SER A 19 10.69 -8.71 10.03
C SER A 19 10.97 -9.68 8.88
N SER A 20 11.21 -9.18 7.67
CA SER A 20 11.40 -10.02 6.48
C SER A 20 12.27 -9.38 5.40
N PRO A 21 13.01 -10.18 4.62
CA PRO A 21 13.97 -9.69 3.63
C PRO A 21 13.32 -8.98 2.43
N ASP A 22 12.06 -9.27 2.09
CA ASP A 22 11.39 -8.59 0.98
C ASP A 22 10.77 -7.24 1.38
N GLN A 23 10.90 -6.83 2.64
CA GLN A 23 10.56 -5.48 3.08
C GLN A 23 11.73 -4.54 2.78
N SER A 24 11.42 -3.33 2.33
CA SER A 24 12.36 -2.24 2.27
C SER A 24 11.76 -0.99 2.88
N ALA A 25 12.56 -0.17 3.55
CA ALA A 25 12.18 1.19 3.85
C ALA A 25 13.27 2.18 3.48
N GLU A 26 12.82 3.28 2.88
CA GLU A 26 13.63 4.35 2.36
C GLU A 26 13.08 5.68 2.88
N LEU A 27 13.95 6.47 3.49
CA LEU A 27 13.66 7.86 3.79
C LEU A 27 13.84 8.69 2.52
N LYS A 28 12.74 9.16 1.93
CA LYS A 28 12.77 9.96 0.69
C LYS A 28 12.56 11.43 1.01
N GLN A 29 13.65 12.20 0.90
CA GLN A 29 13.69 13.63 1.20
C GLN A 29 13.42 13.90 2.70
N LYS A 30 13.96 14.98 3.25
CA LYS A 30 13.94 15.32 4.69
C LYS A 30 12.55 15.42 5.36
N THR A 31 11.47 15.07 4.66
CA THR A 31 10.07 15.26 5.06
C THR A 31 9.18 14.04 4.78
N ARG A 32 9.71 12.96 4.17
CA ARG A 32 8.86 11.81 3.83
C ARG A 32 9.56 10.48 4.04
N LEU A 33 9.02 9.67 4.96
CA LEU A 33 9.43 8.28 5.12
C LEU A 33 8.56 7.40 4.23
N SER A 34 9.17 6.51 3.45
CA SER A 34 8.43 5.55 2.63
C SER A 34 8.94 4.12 2.81
N THR A 35 8.07 3.24 3.26
CA THR A 35 8.33 1.80 3.34
C THR A 35 7.64 1.12 2.16
N GLY A 36 8.34 0.28 1.42
CA GLY A 36 7.82 -0.45 0.28
C GLY A 36 8.01 -1.95 0.43
N ARG A 37 7.09 -2.72 -0.15
CA ARG A 37 7.27 -4.17 -0.34
C ARG A 37 6.51 -4.65 -1.57
N SER A 38 7.08 -5.64 -2.23
CA SER A 38 6.35 -6.48 -3.19
C SER A 38 5.49 -7.50 -2.43
N LEU A 39 4.18 -7.50 -2.68
CA LEU A 39 3.21 -8.39 -2.02
C LEU A 39 3.06 -9.73 -2.76
N ALA A 40 4.12 -10.24 -3.40
CA ALA A 40 4.02 -11.38 -4.31
C ALA A 40 3.47 -12.68 -3.67
N SER A 41 3.40 -12.78 -2.33
CA SER A 41 3.03 -14.02 -1.61
C SER A 41 2.20 -13.83 -0.32
N LEU A 42 1.47 -12.71 -0.15
CA LEU A 42 0.95 -12.27 1.16
C LEU A 42 -0.54 -12.57 1.45
N GLU A 43 -1.12 -13.67 0.95
CA GLU A 43 -2.44 -14.09 1.42
C GLU A 43 -2.36 -14.61 2.87
N GLY A 44 -2.90 -13.82 3.82
CA GLY A 44 -2.97 -14.18 5.24
C GLY A 44 -1.70 -13.94 6.06
N ALA A 45 -0.68 -13.30 5.51
CA ALA A 45 0.57 -13.04 6.24
C ALA A 45 0.50 -11.77 7.09
N GLN A 46 0.96 -11.87 8.34
CA GLN A 46 1.18 -10.73 9.23
C GLN A 46 2.65 -10.35 9.21
N LEU A 47 2.91 -9.05 9.09
CA LEU A 47 4.25 -8.50 9.07
C LEU A 47 4.38 -7.37 10.06
N SER A 48 5.55 -7.25 10.67
CA SER A 48 5.91 -6.13 11.54
C SER A 48 7.12 -5.40 10.98
N ALA A 49 7.21 -4.12 11.30
CA ALA A 49 8.40 -3.31 11.09
C ALA A 49 8.47 -2.29 12.24
N LEU A 50 9.66 -2.08 12.77
CA LEU A 50 9.90 -1.12 13.83
C LEU A 50 10.73 0.03 13.27
N PHE A 51 10.19 1.24 13.39
CA PHE A 51 10.84 2.46 12.94
C PHE A 51 11.14 3.33 14.14
N LYS A 52 12.40 3.74 14.29
CA LYS A 52 12.82 4.72 15.29
C LYS A 52 13.10 6.04 14.56
N LEU A 53 12.39 7.08 14.98
CA LEU A 53 12.40 8.39 14.34
C LEU A 53 12.71 9.46 15.38
N GLU A 54 13.74 10.26 15.14
CA GLU A 54 13.98 11.50 15.90
C GLU A 54 13.37 12.66 15.11
N VAL A 55 12.31 13.28 15.63
CA VAL A 55 11.66 14.43 15.01
C VAL A 55 11.88 15.66 15.90
N PRO A 56 12.47 16.74 15.40
CA PRO A 56 12.67 17.95 16.18
C PRO A 56 11.33 18.53 16.65
N GLY A 57 11.21 18.88 17.94
CA GLY A 57 10.04 19.56 18.49
C GLY A 57 8.86 18.67 18.89
N LEU A 58 8.91 17.35 18.61
CA LEU A 58 7.93 16.43 19.16
C LEU A 58 8.21 16.18 20.65
N SER A 59 7.26 16.55 21.51
CA SER A 59 7.25 16.23 22.93
C SER A 59 6.22 15.15 23.21
N SER A 60 6.28 14.49 24.38
CA SER A 60 5.26 13.49 24.76
C SER A 60 3.83 14.07 24.80
N ALA A 61 3.69 15.39 25.02
CA ALA A 61 2.42 16.10 24.99
C ALA A 61 1.93 16.41 23.56
N SER A 62 2.76 16.23 22.53
CA SER A 62 2.46 16.56 21.13
C SER A 62 2.32 15.32 20.22
N LEU A 63 2.07 14.14 20.78
CA LEU A 63 1.77 12.91 20.02
C LEU A 63 0.58 13.08 19.05
N GLN A 64 -0.30 14.05 19.29
CA GLN A 64 -1.40 14.42 18.39
C GLN A 64 -0.93 15.10 17.08
N GLU A 65 0.34 15.51 16.99
CA GLU A 65 0.97 16.11 15.81
C GLU A 65 1.56 15.05 14.87
N VAL A 66 1.59 13.77 15.26
CA VAL A 66 2.02 12.69 14.37
C VAL A 66 0.95 12.53 13.29
N GLY A 67 1.20 13.12 12.13
CA GLY A 67 0.30 13.07 10.98
C GLY A 67 -0.08 11.64 10.58
N PRO A 68 -1.20 11.47 9.86
CA PRO A 68 -1.66 10.16 9.47
C PRO A 68 -0.64 9.43 8.59
N VAL A 69 -0.66 8.11 8.69
CA VAL A 69 0.04 7.23 7.76
C VAL A 69 -0.79 7.12 6.50
N SER A 70 -0.17 7.19 5.34
CA SER A 70 -0.83 6.78 4.12
C SER A 70 -0.34 5.41 3.69
N LEU A 71 -1.28 4.61 3.20
CA LEU A 71 -1.03 3.31 2.61
C LEU A 71 -1.38 3.36 1.13
N SER A 72 -0.52 2.77 0.30
CA SER A 72 -0.78 2.53 -1.10
C SER A 72 -0.55 1.07 -1.45
N PHE A 73 -1.50 0.47 -2.13
CA PHE A 73 -1.42 -0.92 -2.54
C PHE A 73 -2.12 -1.16 -3.87
N GLU A 74 -1.70 -2.25 -4.50
CA GLU A 74 -2.35 -2.79 -5.68
C GLU A 74 -2.51 -4.29 -5.47
N LEU A 75 -3.75 -4.78 -5.58
CA LEU A 75 -4.12 -6.20 -5.46
C LEU A 75 -4.65 -6.70 -6.81
N LEU A 76 -4.03 -7.73 -7.35
CA LEU A 76 -4.48 -8.37 -8.58
C LEU A 76 -5.44 -9.51 -8.25
N LYS A 77 -6.43 -9.73 -9.11
CA LYS A 77 -7.44 -10.82 -8.98
C LYS A 77 -8.30 -10.73 -7.70
N TYR A 78 -8.26 -9.60 -7.01
CA TYR A 78 -9.05 -9.32 -5.81
C TYR A 78 -9.97 -8.13 -6.03
N THR A 79 -11.17 -8.19 -5.46
CA THR A 79 -12.17 -7.10 -5.50
C THR A 79 -12.65 -6.79 -4.08
N CYS A 80 -12.43 -5.57 -3.61
CA CYS A 80 -12.94 -5.13 -2.30
C CYS A 80 -14.47 -5.04 -2.26
N THR A 81 -15.12 -4.79 -3.40
CA THR A 81 -16.58 -4.57 -3.46
C THR A 81 -17.37 -5.86 -3.65
N GLY A 82 -16.70 -6.99 -3.92
CA GLY A 82 -17.35 -8.24 -4.31
C GLY A 82 -17.95 -8.21 -5.72
N LEU A 83 -17.71 -7.16 -6.51
CA LEU A 83 -18.23 -7.05 -7.87
C LEU A 83 -17.68 -8.16 -8.78
N GLN A 84 -18.58 -8.89 -9.44
CA GLN A 84 -18.26 -9.97 -10.36
C GLN A 84 -18.99 -9.79 -11.69
N ILE A 85 -18.23 -9.77 -12.79
CA ILE A 85 -18.76 -9.79 -14.15
C ILE A 85 -19.27 -11.21 -14.45
N ARG A 86 -20.59 -11.37 -14.56
CA ARG A 86 -21.24 -12.66 -14.85
C ARG A 86 -21.35 -12.93 -16.34
N PHE A 87 -21.67 -11.91 -17.12
CA PHE A 87 -21.82 -12.01 -18.58
C PHE A 87 -21.38 -10.71 -19.25
N LEU A 88 -20.86 -10.85 -20.46
CA LEU A 88 -20.54 -9.75 -21.36
C LEU A 88 -21.27 -10.05 -22.68
N CYS A 89 -22.24 -9.20 -23.02
CA CYS A 89 -22.98 -9.32 -24.28
C CYS A 89 -22.27 -8.46 -25.34
N LEU A 90 -21.90 -9.09 -26.46
CA LEU A 90 -21.31 -8.42 -27.61
C LEU A 90 -22.20 -8.73 -28.81
N SER A 91 -22.80 -7.69 -29.40
CA SER A 91 -23.55 -7.82 -30.64
C SER A 91 -22.57 -8.00 -31.79
N LEU A 92 -22.36 -9.23 -32.25
CA LEU A 92 -21.46 -9.50 -33.38
C LEU A 92 -22.21 -9.54 -34.70
N ILE A 93 -21.63 -8.82 -35.66
CA ILE A 93 -21.98 -8.87 -37.08
C ILE A 93 -21.20 -10.01 -37.80
N GLN A 94 -20.20 -10.63 -37.15
CA GLN A 94 -19.42 -11.73 -37.74
C GLN A 94 -19.15 -12.91 -36.78
N PRO A 95 -19.20 -14.17 -37.26
CA PRO A 95 -18.94 -15.35 -36.45
C PRO A 95 -17.43 -15.64 -36.37
N GLY A 96 -16.85 -15.54 -35.18
CA GLY A 96 -15.48 -15.94 -34.89
C GLY A 96 -15.28 -16.26 -33.41
N PRO A 97 -14.29 -17.08 -33.03
CA PRO A 97 -14.00 -17.37 -31.63
C PRO A 97 -13.56 -16.10 -30.91
N LEU A 98 -14.33 -15.71 -29.88
CA LEU A 98 -14.02 -14.55 -29.05
C LEU A 98 -13.25 -15.00 -27.81
N HIS A 99 -11.95 -14.73 -27.78
CA HIS A 99 -11.21 -14.79 -26.52
C HIS A 99 -11.63 -13.62 -25.64
N ARG A 100 -12.12 -13.91 -24.43
CA ARG A 100 -12.58 -12.90 -23.46
C ARG A 100 -11.72 -12.98 -22.21
N TRP A 101 -11.25 -11.83 -21.75
CA TRP A 101 -10.39 -11.71 -20.59
C TRP A 101 -10.93 -10.65 -19.64
N VAL A 102 -10.94 -10.97 -18.36
CA VAL A 102 -11.28 -10.03 -17.29
C VAL A 102 -10.16 -10.10 -16.27
N LEU A 103 -9.63 -8.93 -15.91
CA LEU A 103 -8.66 -8.78 -14.82
C LEU A 103 -9.24 -7.81 -13.80
N TYR A 104 -9.40 -8.30 -12.57
CA TYR A 104 -9.72 -7.43 -11.43
C TYR A 104 -8.43 -6.86 -10.87
N VAL A 105 -8.41 -5.55 -10.70
CA VAL A 105 -7.32 -4.83 -10.03
C VAL A 105 -7.94 -3.90 -9.00
N THR A 106 -7.57 -4.08 -7.73
CA THR A 106 -7.93 -3.16 -6.66
C THR A 106 -6.74 -2.24 -6.40
N HIS A 107 -6.98 -0.93 -6.47
CA HIS A 107 -5.99 0.09 -6.15
C HIS A 107 -6.46 0.92 -4.96
N SER A 108 -5.53 1.30 -4.10
CA SER A 108 -5.77 2.23 -3.00
C SER A 108 -5.88 3.67 -3.52
N ALA A 109 -7.00 4.36 -3.29
CA ALA A 109 -7.13 5.79 -3.60
C ALA A 109 -6.51 6.66 -2.49
N SER A 110 -7.25 6.87 -1.40
CA SER A 110 -6.78 7.56 -0.19
C SER A 110 -7.02 6.65 1.00
N TYR A 111 -6.00 5.85 1.34
CA TYR A 111 -6.05 4.96 2.49
C TYR A 111 -5.16 5.52 3.58
N THR A 112 -5.75 6.18 4.57
CA THR A 112 -5.02 6.82 5.67
C THR A 112 -5.34 6.17 7.01
N ILE A 113 -4.33 5.98 7.84
CA ILE A 113 -4.44 5.43 9.19
C ILE A 113 -4.02 6.52 10.17
N ARG A 114 -4.86 6.82 11.16
CA ARG A 114 -4.51 7.71 12.27
C ARG A 114 -3.89 6.88 13.39
N ILE A 115 -2.86 7.43 14.02
CA ILE A 115 -2.07 6.79 15.08
C ILE A 115 -2.39 7.49 16.40
#